data_AF-A0A0P7WSS6-F1
#
_entry.id   AF-A0A0P7WSS6-F1
#
_cell.length_a   1.000
_cell.length_b   1.000
_cell.length_c   1.000
_cell.angle_alpha   90.00
_cell.angle_beta   90.00
_cell.angle_gamma   90.00
#
_symmetry.space_group_name_H-M   'P 1'
#
loop_
_entity.id
_entity.type
_entity.pdbx_description
1 polymer ?
#
loop_
_entity_poly.entity_id
_entity_poly.type
_entity_poly.pdbx_seq_one_letter_code
_entity_poly.pdbx_strand_id
1 'polypeptide(L)'
;MTPGVRATFVGASPVSLTGIVAALPKAATGRPEPAPVDKPPRPGLCPAGHGTPRKDPPVNEFDDLARPADDRRDIFRPAWFGRLLRARLGLGDTFWIGNIGVALVFVPVTVLVGVLASLVLSDRALDLVLAALLVGLCAYQIVLTRAVWIVARRTPEVGSWRWVGLALTALGVLSYGYYAWFHGSGAATAAAGAA
;
A
#
# COMPACT_ATOMS: atom_id res chain seq x y z
N MET A 1 0.09 37.15 -38.85
CA MET A 1 1.20 36.21 -39.12
C MET A 1 1.91 35.94 -37.81
N THR A 2 1.55 34.86 -37.13
CA THR A 2 2.10 34.48 -35.82
C THR A 2 3.20 33.43 -36.04
N PRO A 3 4.40 33.60 -35.46
CA PRO A 3 5.50 32.68 -35.68
C PRO A 3 5.20 31.31 -35.07
N GLY A 4 5.36 30.26 -35.87
CA GLY A 4 5.12 28.88 -35.47
C GLY A 4 6.15 28.39 -34.47
N VAL A 5 5.69 28.02 -33.27
CA VAL A 5 6.49 27.37 -32.23
C VAL A 5 6.64 25.90 -32.61
N ARG A 6 7.83 25.51 -33.08
CA ARG A 6 8.22 24.10 -33.20
C ARG A 6 8.60 23.56 -31.82
N ALA A 7 7.76 22.69 -31.26
CA ALA A 7 8.11 21.93 -30.07
C ALA A 7 9.12 20.84 -30.42
N THR A 8 10.36 20.99 -29.96
CA THR A 8 11.40 19.97 -30.07
C THR A 8 11.17 18.91 -28.99
N PHE A 9 10.64 17.76 -29.37
CA PHE A 9 10.50 16.60 -28.47
C PHE A 9 11.91 16.06 -28.20
N VAL A 10 12.44 16.30 -27.00
CA VAL A 10 13.68 15.69 -26.53
C VAL A 10 13.35 14.24 -26.19
N GLY A 11 13.87 13.31 -27.00
CA GLY A 11 13.62 11.87 -26.87
C GLY A 11 14.06 11.34 -25.52
N ALA A 12 13.10 10.83 -24.74
CA ALA A 12 13.39 10.01 -23.57
C ALA A 12 14.02 8.68 -24.05
N SER A 13 15.23 8.39 -23.58
CA SER A 13 15.88 7.11 -23.85
C SER A 13 15.06 5.95 -23.26
N PRO A 14 14.89 4.82 -23.99
CA PRO A 14 14.22 3.65 -23.47
C PRO A 14 15.07 3.06 -22.32
N VAL A 15 14.53 3.08 -21.11
CA VAL A 15 15.09 2.33 -19.98
C VAL A 15 14.92 0.85 -20.29
N SER A 16 16.03 0.19 -20.63
CA SER A 16 16.09 -1.23 -20.94
C SER A 16 15.84 -2.05 -19.66
N LEU A 17 14.63 -2.63 -19.56
CA LEU A 17 14.18 -3.46 -18.42
C LEU A 17 14.80 -4.87 -18.40
N THR A 18 15.73 -5.18 -19.30
CA THR A 18 16.24 -6.55 -19.52
C THR A 18 17.17 -7.04 -18.39
N GLY A 19 17.55 -6.20 -17.43
CA GLY A 19 18.55 -6.55 -16.40
C GLY A 19 18.05 -7.14 -15.08
N ILE A 20 16.75 -7.11 -14.77
CA ILE A 20 16.27 -7.36 -13.39
C ILE A 20 15.87 -8.83 -13.10
N VAL A 21 15.88 -9.73 -14.10
CA VAL A 21 15.39 -11.11 -13.92
C VAL A 21 16.49 -12.13 -13.49
N ALA A 22 17.76 -11.74 -13.45
CA ALA A 22 18.86 -12.72 -13.37
C ALA A 22 19.28 -13.23 -11.97
N ALA A 23 18.57 -12.91 -10.88
CA ALA A 23 19.01 -13.27 -9.53
C ALA A 23 17.92 -13.84 -8.60
N LEU A 24 17.09 -14.75 -9.12
CA LEU A 24 16.23 -15.57 -8.26
C LEU A 24 16.95 -16.89 -7.90
N PRO A 25 17.35 -17.10 -6.63
CA PRO A 25 17.91 -18.38 -6.21
C PRO A 25 16.87 -19.48 -6.40
N LYS A 26 17.30 -20.59 -7.01
CA LYS A 26 16.52 -21.79 -7.27
C LYS A 26 16.08 -22.42 -5.95
N ALA A 27 14.93 -22.00 -5.43
CA ALA A 27 14.34 -22.56 -4.22
C ALA A 27 13.97 -24.03 -4.47
N ALA A 28 14.54 -24.91 -3.66
CA ALA A 28 14.39 -26.35 -3.75
C ALA A 28 12.92 -26.77 -3.58
N THR A 29 12.32 -27.29 -4.66
CA THR A 29 11.00 -27.92 -4.71
C THR A 29 11.04 -29.34 -4.15
N GLY A 30 11.29 -29.45 -2.84
CA GLY A 30 11.28 -30.72 -2.11
C GLY A 30 10.38 -30.66 -0.88
N ARG A 31 9.13 -30.20 -1.03
CA ARG A 31 8.18 -30.24 0.09
C ARG A 31 7.57 -31.64 0.18
N PRO A 32 7.73 -32.36 1.30
CA PRO A 32 7.03 -33.62 1.52
C PRO A 32 5.51 -33.38 1.59
N GLU A 33 4.77 -34.32 1.02
CA GLU A 33 3.31 -34.36 1.02
C GLU A 33 2.79 -34.37 2.48
N PRO A 34 1.90 -33.43 2.87
CA PRO A 34 1.40 -33.39 4.23
C PRO A 34 0.56 -34.64 4.48
N ALA A 35 0.89 -35.35 5.55
CA ALA A 35 0.13 -36.50 6.03
C ALA A 35 -1.36 -36.12 6.22
N PRO A 36 -2.29 -37.05 5.96
CA PRO A 36 -3.72 -36.80 6.11
C PRO A 36 -4.02 -36.32 7.52
N VAL A 37 -4.60 -35.12 7.62
CA VAL A 37 -5.03 -34.52 8.88
C VAL A 37 -6.25 -35.30 9.36
N ASP A 38 -6.05 -36.15 10.36
CA ASP A 38 -7.14 -36.79 11.09
C ASP A 38 -8.06 -35.70 11.65
N LYS A 39 -9.34 -35.78 11.30
CA LYS A 39 -10.37 -34.87 11.83
C LYS A 39 -10.35 -34.93 13.35
N PRO A 40 -10.30 -33.78 14.05
CA PRO A 40 -10.34 -33.80 15.50
C PRO A 40 -11.64 -34.46 15.98
N PRO A 41 -11.57 -35.32 17.01
CA PRO A 41 -12.74 -35.91 17.62
C PRO A 41 -13.69 -34.80 18.11
N ARG A 42 -14.99 -35.03 17.94
CA ARG A 42 -16.04 -34.06 18.29
C ARG A 42 -15.92 -33.63 19.76
N PRO A 43 -16.24 -32.37 20.11
CA PRO A 43 -16.14 -31.87 21.47
C PRO A 43 -17.08 -32.63 22.39
N GLY A 44 -16.52 -33.57 23.14
CA GLY A 44 -17.16 -34.28 24.23
C GLY A 44 -16.17 -34.40 25.36
N LEU A 45 -16.36 -33.56 26.39
CA LEU A 45 -15.88 -33.73 27.76
C LEU A 45 -14.40 -34.15 27.90
N CYS A 46 -13.49 -33.17 28.01
CA CYS A 46 -12.18 -33.44 28.61
C CYS A 46 -12.16 -33.00 30.09
N PRO A 47 -11.68 -33.89 30.98
CA PRO A 47 -11.59 -33.66 32.42
C PRO A 47 -10.49 -32.66 32.76
N ALA A 48 -10.62 -32.02 33.92
CA ALA A 48 -9.67 -31.07 34.49
C ALA A 48 -8.32 -31.76 34.80
N GLY A 49 -7.43 -31.81 33.81
CA GLY A 49 -6.05 -32.30 33.94
C GLY A 49 -5.05 -31.16 33.79
N HIS A 50 -4.15 -31.03 34.77
CA HIS A 50 -2.99 -30.14 34.77
C HIS A 50 -2.15 -30.37 33.49
N GLY A 51 -2.33 -29.52 32.49
CA GLY A 51 -1.58 -29.58 31.23
C GLY A 51 -0.21 -28.95 31.37
N THR A 52 0.82 -29.67 30.94
CA THR A 52 2.16 -29.11 30.71
C THR A 52 2.08 -27.92 29.74
N PRO A 53 3.02 -26.95 29.79
CA PRO A 53 3.03 -25.81 28.88
C PRO A 53 2.99 -26.33 27.44
N ARG A 54 1.88 -26.06 26.74
CA ARG A 54 1.71 -26.48 25.36
C ARG A 54 2.81 -25.78 24.56
N LYS A 55 3.77 -26.56 24.09
CA LYS A 55 4.80 -26.08 23.16
C LYS A 55 4.09 -25.92 21.82
N ASP A 56 3.41 -24.81 21.65
CA ASP A 56 2.71 -24.53 20.41
C ASP A 56 3.73 -24.62 19.26
N PRO A 57 3.40 -25.36 18.18
CA PRO A 57 4.31 -25.49 17.06
C PRO A 57 4.66 -24.10 16.52
N PRO A 58 5.88 -23.91 15.98
CA PRO A 58 6.29 -22.63 15.43
C PRO A 58 5.23 -22.16 14.43
N VAL A 59 4.63 -21.01 14.70
CA VAL A 59 3.56 -20.43 13.89
C VAL A 59 4.11 -20.25 12.48
N ASN A 60 3.60 -21.03 11.54
CA ASN A 60 4.04 -20.99 10.16
C ASN A 60 3.33 -19.79 9.49
N GLU A 61 4.06 -18.82 8.94
CA GLU A 61 3.45 -17.64 8.29
C GLU A 61 2.47 -18.03 7.15
N PHE A 62 2.58 -19.24 6.62
CA PHE A 62 1.65 -19.77 5.63
C PHE A 62 0.31 -20.24 6.22
N ASP A 63 0.22 -20.51 7.51
CA ASP A 63 -1.06 -20.81 8.18
C ASP A 63 -1.97 -19.57 8.23
N ASP A 64 -1.42 -18.36 8.10
CA ASP A 64 -2.21 -17.14 7.94
C ASP A 64 -2.95 -17.09 6.59
N LEU A 65 -2.45 -17.76 5.54
CA LEU A 65 -3.18 -17.94 4.28
C LEU A 65 -4.31 -18.96 4.40
N ALA A 66 -4.23 -19.85 5.40
CA ALA A 66 -5.29 -20.79 5.76
C ALA A 66 -6.35 -20.16 6.68
N ARG A 67 -6.21 -18.88 7.06
CA ARG A 67 -7.27 -18.18 7.81
C ARG A 67 -8.62 -18.32 7.10
N PRO A 68 -9.70 -18.53 7.85
CA PRO A 68 -11.04 -18.65 7.29
C PRO A 68 -11.34 -17.51 6.32
N ALA A 69 -12.01 -17.82 5.22
CA ALA A 69 -12.39 -16.82 4.22
C ALA A 69 -13.18 -15.64 4.83
N ASP A 70 -13.82 -15.86 5.97
CA ASP A 70 -14.56 -14.84 6.71
C ASP A 70 -13.69 -13.71 7.25
N ASP A 71 -12.43 -13.98 7.65
CA ASP A 71 -11.50 -12.92 8.09
C ASP A 71 -11.08 -12.00 6.93
N ARG A 72 -11.10 -12.51 5.70
CA ARG A 72 -10.72 -11.75 4.50
C ARG A 72 -11.83 -10.79 4.04
N ARG A 73 -13.09 -11.07 4.37
CA ARG A 73 -14.24 -10.22 4.02
C ARG A 73 -14.24 -8.87 4.72
N ASP A 74 -13.44 -8.74 5.78
CA ASP A 74 -13.29 -7.51 6.54
C ASP A 74 -12.25 -6.54 5.97
N ILE A 75 -11.41 -6.98 5.02
CA ILE A 75 -10.41 -6.12 4.39
C ILE A 75 -11.14 -5.05 3.58
N PHE A 76 -10.63 -3.81 3.62
CA PHE A 76 -11.24 -2.61 3.00
C PHE A 76 -12.58 -2.15 3.60
N ARG A 77 -13.06 -2.75 4.69
CA ARG A 77 -14.15 -2.13 5.47
C ARG A 77 -13.66 -0.86 6.17
N PRO A 78 -14.52 0.15 6.40
CA PRO A 78 -14.14 1.36 7.15
C PRO A 78 -13.54 1.04 8.53
N ALA A 79 -14.07 0.02 9.22
CA ALA A 79 -13.53 -0.44 10.50
C ALA A 79 -12.10 -0.99 10.37
N TRP A 80 -11.77 -1.65 9.26
CA TRP A 80 -10.43 -2.16 8.98
C TRP A 80 -9.42 -1.02 8.78
N PHE A 81 -9.79 0.04 8.05
CA PHE A 81 -8.97 1.24 7.94
C PHE A 81 -8.70 1.89 9.30
N GLY A 82 -9.70 1.91 10.18
CA GLY A 82 -9.53 2.34 11.57
C GLY A 82 -8.50 1.52 12.33
N ARG A 83 -8.45 0.19 12.14
CA ARG A 83 -7.44 -0.69 12.74
C ARG A 83 -6.05 -0.46 12.15
N LEU A 84 -5.96 -0.31 10.82
CA LEU A 84 -4.75 -0.01 10.08
C LEU A 84 -4.10 1.28 10.59
N LEU A 85 -4.83 2.40 10.55
CA LEU A 85 -4.32 3.73 10.92
C LEU A 85 -4.05 3.87 12.43
N ARG A 86 -4.63 3.00 13.27
CA ARG A 86 -4.34 2.91 14.71
C ARG A 86 -3.18 1.96 15.03
N ALA A 87 -2.45 1.45 14.05
CA ALA A 87 -1.33 0.52 14.25
C ALA A 87 -1.74 -0.73 15.05
N ARG A 88 -2.92 -1.29 14.75
CA ARG A 88 -3.44 -2.53 15.36
C ARG A 88 -3.26 -3.76 14.48
N LEU A 89 -2.74 -3.60 13.26
CA LEU A 89 -2.40 -4.70 12.36
C LEU A 89 -0.90 -5.02 12.48
N GLY A 90 -0.48 -6.19 11.97
CA GLY A 90 0.92 -6.57 11.90
C GLY A 90 1.75 -5.62 11.02
N LEU A 91 3.08 -5.72 11.11
CA LEU A 91 3.97 -4.85 10.32
C LEU A 91 3.75 -5.04 8.82
N GLY A 92 3.69 -6.30 8.37
CA GLY A 92 3.43 -6.65 6.97
C GLY A 92 2.11 -6.08 6.46
N ASP A 93 1.02 -6.29 7.19
CA ASP A 93 -0.30 -5.76 6.82
C ASP A 93 -0.33 -4.24 6.80
N THR A 94 0.24 -3.61 7.83
CA THR A 94 0.26 -2.14 7.94
C THR A 94 1.06 -1.52 6.80
N PHE A 95 2.21 -2.11 6.45
CA PHE A 95 3.06 -1.62 5.37
C PHE A 95 2.51 -1.97 3.98
N TRP A 96 2.34 -3.26 3.66
CA TRP A 96 1.98 -3.71 2.32
C TRP A 96 0.55 -3.33 1.96
N ILE A 97 -0.42 -3.66 2.81
CA ILE A 97 -1.83 -3.37 2.51
C ILE A 97 -2.09 -1.87 2.65
N GLY A 98 -1.43 -1.20 3.60
CA GLY A 98 -1.52 0.25 3.74
C GLY A 98 -1.04 1.02 2.50
N ASN A 99 0.05 0.60 1.87
CA ASN A 99 0.57 1.24 0.66
C ASN A 99 -0.10 0.71 -0.62
N ILE A 100 0.05 -0.59 -0.89
CA ILE A 100 -0.40 -1.21 -2.15
C ILE A 100 -1.91 -1.39 -2.17
N GLY A 101 -2.52 -1.81 -1.06
CA GLY A 101 -3.96 -2.02 -0.97
C GLY A 101 -4.75 -0.73 -1.23
N VAL A 102 -4.27 0.40 -0.70
CA VAL A 102 -4.90 1.69 -0.99
C VAL A 102 -4.64 2.16 -2.40
N ALA A 103 -3.45 1.96 -2.96
CA ALA A 103 -3.15 2.29 -4.35
C ALA A 103 -4.08 1.56 -5.34
N LEU A 104 -4.43 0.30 -5.06
CA LEU A 104 -5.36 -0.48 -5.89
C LEU A 104 -6.76 0.14 -6.02
N VAL A 105 -7.20 0.90 -5.01
CA VAL A 105 -8.50 1.59 -5.04
C VAL A 105 -8.32 3.04 -5.51
N PHE A 106 -7.28 3.71 -5.02
CA PHE A 106 -7.08 5.14 -5.24
C PHE A 106 -6.71 5.47 -6.69
N VAL A 107 -5.85 4.67 -7.33
CA VAL A 107 -5.43 4.89 -8.72
C VAL A 107 -6.63 4.85 -9.69
N PRO A 108 -7.45 3.79 -9.73
CA PRO A 108 -8.60 3.76 -10.65
C PRO A 108 -9.63 4.84 -10.33
N VAL A 109 -9.86 5.17 -9.04
CA VAL A 109 -10.73 6.28 -8.66
C VAL A 109 -10.21 7.62 -9.17
N THR A 110 -8.90 7.88 -9.02
CA THR A 110 -8.28 9.12 -9.48
C THR A 110 -8.34 9.26 -11.00
N VAL A 111 -8.09 8.16 -11.73
CA VAL A 111 -8.23 8.12 -13.20
C VAL A 111 -9.67 8.40 -13.60
N LEU A 112 -10.64 7.74 -12.97
CA LEU A 112 -12.06 7.95 -13.25
C LEU A 112 -12.48 9.41 -12.98
N VAL A 113 -12.10 9.96 -11.83
CA VAL A 113 -12.39 11.36 -11.49
C VAL A 113 -11.71 12.30 -12.47
N GLY A 114 -10.45 12.06 -12.86
CA GLY A 114 -9.73 12.87 -13.83
C GLY A 114 -10.40 12.88 -15.21
N VAL A 115 -10.83 11.71 -15.70
CA VAL A 115 -11.56 11.60 -16.98
C VAL A 115 -12.91 12.28 -16.91
N LEU A 116 -13.69 12.08 -15.84
CA LEU A 116 -15.00 12.75 -15.72
C LEU A 116 -14.86 14.26 -15.56
N ALA A 117 -13.86 14.71 -14.80
CA ALA A 117 -13.56 16.12 -14.61
C ALA A 117 -13.12 16.78 -15.92
N SER A 118 -12.30 16.12 -16.75
CA SER A 118 -11.82 16.71 -18.01
C SER A 118 -12.93 16.90 -19.06
N LEU A 119 -14.07 16.20 -18.92
CA LEU A 119 -15.22 16.39 -19.80
C LEU A 119 -16.03 17.65 -19.50
N VAL A 120 -15.92 18.20 -18.29
CA VAL A 120 -16.81 19.28 -17.80
C VAL A 120 -16.08 20.48 -17.22
N LEU A 121 -14.83 20.32 -16.80
CA LEU A 121 -14.03 21.36 -16.15
C LEU A 121 -13.02 21.96 -17.12
N SER A 122 -12.71 23.25 -16.92
CA SER A 122 -11.51 23.87 -17.51
C SER A 122 -10.24 23.19 -17.00
N ASP A 123 -9.15 23.23 -17.78
CA ASP A 123 -7.83 22.69 -17.40
C ASP A 123 -7.39 23.12 -15.99
N ARG A 124 -7.62 24.39 -15.63
CA ARG A 124 -7.29 24.93 -14.31
C ARG A 124 -8.09 24.30 -13.17
N ALA A 125 -9.39 24.11 -13.39
CA ALA A 125 -10.25 23.46 -12.40
C ALA A 125 -9.89 21.96 -12.27
N LEU A 126 -9.52 21.31 -13.37
CA LEU A 126 -9.00 19.94 -13.36
C LEU A 126 -7.71 19.83 -12.52
N ASP A 127 -6.74 20.74 -12.70
CA ASP A 127 -5.52 20.78 -11.90
C ASP A 127 -5.81 20.94 -10.40
N LEU A 128 -6.78 21.78 -10.02
CA LEU A 128 -7.18 21.93 -8.63
C LEU A 128 -7.83 20.65 -8.06
N VAL A 129 -8.65 19.95 -8.84
CA VAL A 129 -9.23 18.66 -8.43
C VAL A 129 -8.12 17.63 -8.21
N LEU A 130 -7.16 17.53 -9.13
CA LEU A 130 -6.02 16.61 -9.00
C LEU A 130 -5.16 16.96 -7.79
N ALA A 131 -4.85 18.24 -7.59
CA ALA A 131 -4.13 18.72 -6.41
C ALA A 131 -4.86 18.34 -5.12
N ALA A 132 -6.18 18.54 -5.04
CA ALA A 132 -6.97 18.19 -3.86
C ALA A 132 -6.95 16.68 -3.55
N LEU A 133 -7.09 15.82 -4.57
CA LEU A 133 -6.97 14.37 -4.41
C LEU A 133 -5.59 13.96 -3.90
N LEU A 134 -4.53 14.54 -4.46
CA LEU A 134 -3.14 14.27 -4.05
C LEU A 134 -2.84 14.77 -2.63
N VAL A 135 -3.40 15.90 -2.21
CA VAL A 135 -3.33 16.37 -0.80
C VAL A 135 -3.99 15.37 0.13
N GLY A 136 -5.18 14.86 -0.22
CA GLY A 136 -5.86 13.82 0.55
C GLY A 136 -5.03 12.55 0.71
N LEU A 137 -4.39 12.10 -0.39
CA LEU A 137 -3.51 10.94 -0.36
C LEU A 137 -2.22 11.20 0.44
N CYS A 138 -1.63 12.39 0.33
CA CYS A 138 -0.49 12.81 1.13
C CYS A 138 -0.82 12.78 2.64
N ALA A 139 -1.96 13.34 3.03
CA ALA A 139 -2.44 13.29 4.40
C ALA A 139 -2.63 11.84 4.90
N TYR A 140 -3.22 10.98 4.07
CA TYR A 140 -3.30 9.54 4.37
C TYR A 140 -1.92 8.92 4.61
N GLN A 141 -0.94 9.19 3.73
CA GLN A 141 0.41 8.62 3.88
C GLN A 141 1.15 9.14 5.11
N ILE A 142 0.89 10.36 5.57
CA ILE A 142 1.44 10.87 6.84
C ILE A 142 0.92 10.04 8.01
N VAL A 143 -0.40 9.79 8.05
CA VAL A 143 -1.01 8.97 9.10
C VAL A 143 -0.52 7.52 9.00
N LEU A 144 -0.38 6.97 7.78
CA LEU A 144 0.15 5.63 7.57
C LEU A 144 1.61 5.52 8.00
N THR A 145 2.46 6.50 7.66
CA THR A 145 3.88 6.54 8.08
C THR A 145 3.99 6.49 9.60
N ARG A 146 3.13 7.24 10.31
CA ARG A 146 3.04 7.17 11.77
C ARG A 146 2.64 5.77 12.26
N ALA A 147 1.65 5.14 11.61
CA ALA A 147 1.23 3.79 11.97
C ALA A 147 2.38 2.77 11.79
N VAL A 148 3.04 2.79 10.63
CA VAL A 148 4.21 1.94 10.33
C VAL A 148 5.33 2.17 11.33
N TRP A 149 5.63 3.43 11.69
CA TRP A 149 6.61 3.76 12.73
C TRP A 149 6.27 3.12 14.08
N ILE A 150 5.00 3.19 14.50
CA ILE A 150 4.56 2.59 15.77
C ILE A 150 4.72 1.07 15.74
N VAL A 151 4.29 0.40 14.65
CA VAL A 151 4.40 -1.06 14.53
C VAL A 151 5.86 -1.50 14.40
N ALA A 152 6.68 -0.83 13.59
CA ALA A 152 8.10 -1.13 13.42
C ALA A 152 8.87 -1.13 14.75
N ARG A 153 8.56 -0.18 15.66
CA ARG A 153 9.19 -0.16 16.99
C ARG A 153 8.76 -1.33 17.89
N ARG A 154 7.56 -1.88 17.69
CA ARG A 154 7.02 -3.02 18.45
C ARG A 154 7.50 -4.37 17.94
N THR A 155 8.05 -4.42 16.72
CA THR A 155 8.40 -5.65 16.02
C THR A 155 9.91 -5.66 15.70
N PRO A 156 10.82 -5.74 16.69
CA PRO A 156 12.27 -5.80 16.47
C PRO A 156 12.76 -7.07 15.76
N GLU A 157 11.99 -8.15 15.79
CA GLU A 157 12.30 -9.45 15.20
C GLU A 157 12.46 -9.42 13.67
N VAL A 158 11.88 -8.42 12.99
CA VAL A 158 12.01 -8.26 11.52
C VAL A 158 13.32 -7.59 11.10
N GLY A 159 14.18 -7.25 12.06
CA GLY A 159 15.51 -6.67 11.81
C GLY A 159 15.46 -5.33 11.09
N SER A 160 16.30 -5.16 10.07
CA SER A 160 16.42 -3.90 9.31
C SER A 160 15.27 -3.67 8.32
N TRP A 161 14.52 -4.73 7.95
CA TRP A 161 13.43 -4.63 6.97
C TRP A 161 12.32 -3.65 7.38
N ARG A 162 12.08 -3.51 8.69
CA ARG A 162 11.10 -2.56 9.22
C ARG A 162 11.42 -1.10 8.86
N TRP A 163 12.70 -0.76 8.75
CA TRP A 163 13.14 0.60 8.41
C TRP A 163 13.01 0.87 6.92
N VAL A 164 13.19 -0.16 6.07
CA VAL A 164 12.94 -0.05 4.63
C VAL A 164 11.46 0.22 4.38
N GLY A 165 10.56 -0.51 5.03
CA GLY A 165 9.12 -0.28 4.89
C GLY A 165 8.70 1.14 5.35
N LEU A 166 9.29 1.63 6.44
CA LEU A 166 9.10 3.00 6.89
C LEU A 166 9.60 4.02 5.86
N ALA A 167 10.83 3.85 5.35
CA ALA A 167 11.44 4.76 4.39
C ALA A 167 10.63 4.83 3.09
N LEU A 168 10.15 3.69 2.58
CA LEU A 168 9.28 3.64 1.40
C LEU A 168 7.94 4.35 1.64
N THR A 169 7.34 4.18 2.81
CA THR A 169 6.07 4.85 3.15
C THR A 169 6.28 6.38 3.26
N ALA A 170 7.39 6.81 3.87
CA ALA A 170 7.76 8.22 3.97
C ALA A 170 8.06 8.84 2.59
N LEU A 171 8.71 8.10 1.68
CA LEU A 171 8.91 8.52 0.30
C LEU A 171 7.57 8.75 -0.42
N GLY A 172 6.53 7.97 -0.08
CA GLY A 172 5.17 8.20 -0.55
C GLY A 172 4.63 9.58 -0.15
N VAL A 173 4.84 10.02 1.10
CA VAL A 173 4.47 11.37 1.56
C VAL A 173 5.14 12.44 0.70
N LEU A 174 6.46 12.31 0.50
CA LEU A 174 7.24 13.27 -0.29
C LEU A 174 6.76 13.31 -1.75
N SER A 175 6.51 12.13 -2.34
CA SER A 175 6.06 12.01 -3.72
C SER A 175 4.70 12.67 -3.93
N TYR A 176 3.71 12.34 -3.10
CA TYR A 176 2.36 12.93 -3.25
C TYR A 176 2.33 14.41 -2.88
N GLY A 177 3.11 14.84 -1.88
CA GLY A 177 3.28 16.26 -1.54
C GLY A 177 3.88 17.05 -2.70
N TYR A 178 4.90 16.51 -3.36
CA TYR A 178 5.50 17.13 -4.55
C TYR A 178 4.51 17.25 -5.71
N TYR A 179 3.78 16.18 -6.04
CA TYR A 179 2.77 16.23 -7.11
C TYR A 179 1.61 17.18 -6.78
N ALA A 180 1.14 17.20 -5.53
CA ALA A 180 0.12 18.14 -5.09
C ALA A 180 0.57 19.60 -5.25
N TRP A 181 1.81 19.90 -4.86
CA TRP A 181 2.41 21.22 -5.04
C TRP A 181 2.55 21.59 -6.53
N PHE A 182 2.98 20.65 -7.37
CA PHE A 182 3.11 20.87 -8.80
C PHE A 182 1.78 21.27 -9.45
N HIS A 183 0.69 20.53 -9.21
CA HIS A 183 -0.63 20.87 -9.76
C HIS A 183 -1.22 22.13 -9.13
N GLY A 184 -1.03 22.34 -7.82
CA GLY A 184 -1.54 23.53 -7.13
C GLY A 184 -0.83 24.83 -7.54
N SER A 185 0.48 24.78 -7.78
CA SER A 185 1.26 25.96 -8.18
C SER A 185 0.95 26.41 -9.61
N GLY A 186 0.72 25.50 -10.55
CA GLY A 186 0.25 25.82 -11.89
C GLY A 186 -1.10 26.56 -11.90
N ALA A 187 -2.03 26.13 -11.05
CA ALA A 187 -3.31 26.80 -10.90
C ALA A 187 -3.21 28.21 -10.30
N ALA A 188 -2.22 28.46 -9.44
CA ALA A 188 -1.98 29.75 -8.80
C ALA A 188 -1.32 30.76 -9.76
N THR A 189 -0.33 30.34 -10.55
CA THR A 189 0.35 31.22 -11.52
C THR A 189 -0.59 31.65 -12.65
N ALA A 190 -1.45 30.74 -13.12
CA ALA A 190 -2.49 31.07 -14.09
C ALA A 190 -3.50 32.13 -13.57
N ALA A 191 -3.72 32.18 -12.25
CA ALA A 191 -4.58 33.19 -11.62
C ALA A 191 -3.99 34.59 -11.71
N ALA A 192 -2.69 34.69 -11.42
CA ALA A 192 -1.97 35.96 -11.34
C ALA A 192 -1.78 36.61 -12.72
N GLY A 193 -1.75 35.83 -13.80
CA GLY A 193 -1.64 36.36 -15.16
C GLY A 193 -2.97 36.84 -15.77
N ALA A 194 -4.10 36.56 -15.13
CA ALA A 194 -5.43 36.94 -15.62
C ALA A 194 -6.02 38.18 -14.92
N ALA A 195 -5.34 38.70 -13.89
CA ALA A 195 -5.69 39.91 -13.15
C ALA A 195 -4.87 41.10 -13.65
#